data_AF-X0W896-F1
#
_entry.id   AF-X0W896-F1
#
_cell.length_a   1.000
_cell.length_b   1.000
_cell.length_c   1.000
_cell.angle_alpha   90.00
_cell.angle_beta   90.00
_cell.angle_gamma   90.00
#
_symmetry.space_group_name_H-M   'P 1'
#
loop_
_entity.id
_entity.type
_entity.pdbx_description
1 polymer ?
#
loop_
_entity_poly.entity_id
_entity_poly.type
_entity_poly.pdbx_seq_one_letter_code
_entity_poly.pdbx_strand_id
1 'polypeptide(L)'
;MEVIIQSLFDGALMGCIYALIALGLSLIFGVMNVVNFAHGNFVMLSMYFSFWAGSLWGIDAVLTPLITFPLLFVIGMLVYYGIIDRTLQEHYTIQIAVTVGL
;
A
#
# COMPACT_ATOMS: atom_id res chain seq x y z
N MET A 1 27.10 -4.47 22.05
CA MET A 1 27.08 -3.25 21.21
C MET A 1 26.44 -3.52 19.86
N GLU A 2 26.72 -4.67 19.22
CA GLU A 2 26.12 -5.05 17.93
C GLU A 2 24.59 -5.04 17.91
N VAL A 3 23.92 -5.62 18.91
CA VAL A 3 22.45 -5.66 18.98
C VAL A 3 21.83 -4.26 18.97
N ILE A 4 22.43 -3.28 19.66
CA ILE A 4 21.91 -1.90 19.70
C ILE A 4 22.03 -1.25 18.32
N ILE A 5 23.15 -1.46 17.63
CA ILE A 5 23.38 -0.92 16.28
C ILE A 5 22.40 -1.58 15.30
N GLN A 6 22.22 -2.90 15.36
CA GLN A 6 21.27 -3.63 14.51
C GLN A 6 19.83 -3.16 14.74
N SER A 7 19.39 -3.04 15.99
CA SER A 7 18.04 -2.54 16.32
C SER A 7 17.81 -1.11 15.82
N LEU A 8 18.85 -0.27 15.79
CA LEU A 8 18.75 1.08 15.22
C LEU A 8 18.52 1.02 13.70
N PHE A 9 19.22 0.13 12.99
CA PHE A 9 19.00 -0.10 11.56
C PHE A 9 17.62 -0.70 11.28
N ASP A 10 17.19 -1.72 12.03
CA ASP A 10 15.86 -2.31 11.87
C ASP A 10 14.74 -1.29 12.14
N GLY A 11 14.91 -0.46 13.18
CA GLY A 11 13.99 0.63 13.48
C GLY A 11 13.95 1.70 12.40
N ALA A 12 15.12 2.08 11.84
CA ALA A 12 15.20 3.04 10.74
C ALA A 12 14.55 2.48 9.47
N LEU A 13 14.80 1.21 9.13
CA LEU A 13 14.19 0.53 7.98
C LEU A 13 12.66 0.50 8.12
N MET A 14 12.13 0.10 9.28
CA MET A 14 10.69 0.15 9.52
C MET A 14 10.13 1.57 9.49
N GLY A 15 10.85 2.54 10.03
CA GLY A 15 10.51 3.96 9.94
C GLY A 15 10.37 4.44 8.49
N CYS A 16 11.31 4.05 7.61
CA CYS A 16 11.24 4.35 6.18
C CYS A 16 10.02 3.70 5.51
N ILE A 17 9.69 2.45 5.87
CA ILE A 17 8.49 1.76 5.33
C ILE A 17 7.22 2.51 5.74
N TYR A 18 7.07 2.86 7.03
CA TYR A 18 5.91 3.61 7.50
C TYR A 18 5.84 5.02 6.90
N ALA A 19 6.99 5.69 6.74
CA ALA A 19 7.06 6.98 6.06
C ALA A 19 6.59 6.88 4.60
N LEU A 20 6.99 5.84 3.87
CA LEU A 20 6.53 5.60 2.49
C LEU A 20 5.02 5.35 2.44
N ILE A 21 4.47 4.56 3.36
CA ILE A 21 3.03 4.30 3.45
C ILE A 21 2.26 5.60 3.72
N ALA A 22 2.75 6.43 4.65
CA ALA A 22 2.17 7.72 4.97
C ALA A 22 2.29 8.72 3.81
N LEU A 23 3.43 8.74 3.12
CA LEU A 23 3.64 9.56 1.92
C LEU A 23 2.63 9.21 0.84
N GLY A 24 2.37 7.93 0.58
CA GLY A 24 1.34 7.50 -0.38
C GLY A 24 -0.04 8.07 -0.03
N LEU A 25 -0.44 7.94 1.25
CA LEU A 25 -1.71 8.49 1.73
C LEU A 25 -1.76 10.03 1.58
N SER A 26 -0.66 10.71 1.91
CA SER A 26 -0.55 12.16 1.80
C SER A 26 -0.61 12.67 0.35
N LEU A 27 -0.11 11.90 -0.62
CA LEU A 27 -0.19 12.25 -2.03
C LEU A 27 -1.63 12.10 -2.56
N ILE A 28 -2.33 11.05 -2.13
CA ILE A 28 -3.73 10.81 -2.50
C ILE A 28 -4.62 11.96 -2.01
N PHE A 29 -4.53 12.28 -0.71
CA PHE A 29 -5.35 13.34 -0.13
C PHE A 29 -4.87 14.75 -0.50
N GLY A 30 -3.57 14.98 -0.48
CA GLY A 30 -2.98 16.32 -0.60
C GLY A 30 -2.88 16.82 -2.04
N VAL A 31 -2.64 15.93 -3.00
CA VAL A 31 -2.51 16.32 -4.42
C VAL A 31 -3.79 16.01 -5.19
N MET A 32 -4.30 14.77 -5.07
CA MET A 32 -5.47 14.36 -5.85
C MET A 32 -6.80 14.81 -5.24
N ASN A 33 -6.83 15.24 -3.97
CA ASN A 33 -8.05 15.59 -3.23
C ASN A 33 -9.12 14.48 -3.27
N VAL A 34 -8.69 13.21 -3.27
CA VAL A 34 -9.58 12.04 -3.28
C VAL A 34 -9.60 11.39 -1.92
N VAL A 35 -10.79 11.08 -1.40
CA VAL A 35 -10.92 10.35 -0.14
C VAL A 35 -10.92 8.85 -0.42
N ASN A 36 -9.74 8.23 -0.34
CA ASN A 36 -9.58 6.79 -0.52
C ASN A 36 -9.38 6.07 0.82
N PHE A 37 -10.45 5.47 1.35
CA PHE A 37 -10.37 4.65 2.57
C PHE A 37 -9.79 3.25 2.33
N ALA A 38 -9.76 2.77 1.08
CA ALA A 38 -9.22 1.46 0.72
C ALA A 38 -7.68 1.39 0.79
N HIS A 39 -6.98 2.51 1.02
CA HIS A 39 -5.50 2.52 1.08
C HIS A 39 -4.95 1.48 2.05
N GLY A 40 -5.57 1.36 3.24
CA GLY A 40 -5.20 0.33 4.22
C GLY A 40 -5.41 -1.09 3.70
N ASN A 41 -6.51 -1.33 2.99
CA ASN A 41 -6.81 -2.63 2.39
C ASN A 41 -5.75 -3.02 1.35
N PHE A 42 -5.29 -2.08 0.53
CA PHE A 42 -4.21 -2.33 -0.45
C PHE A 42 -2.87 -2.62 0.22
N VAL A 43 -2.53 -1.91 1.30
CA VAL A 43 -1.31 -2.18 2.09
C VAL A 43 -1.37 -3.59 2.68
N MET A 44 -2.51 -3.97 3.27
CA MET A 44 -2.72 -5.31 3.81
C MET A 44 -2.63 -6.39 2.72
N LEU A 45 -3.25 -6.15 1.56
CA LEU A 45 -3.19 -7.07 0.43
C LEU A 45 -1.75 -7.31 -0.03
N SER A 46 -0.93 -6.26 -0.11
CA SER A 46 0.50 -6.37 -0.39
C SER A 46 1.24 -7.23 0.64
N MET A 47 0.96 -7.04 1.93
CA MET A 47 1.55 -7.86 3.00
C MET A 47 1.18 -9.34 2.86
N TYR A 48 -0.08 -9.67 2.56
CA TYR A 48 -0.50 -11.05 2.33
C TYR A 48 0.15 -11.68 1.10
N PHE A 49 0.29 -10.94 0.00
CA PHE A 49 1.01 -11.43 -1.16
C PHE A 49 2.49 -11.70 -0.86
N SER A 50 3.16 -10.82 -0.12
CA SER A 50 4.55 -11.06 0.32
C SER A 50 4.65 -12.27 1.25
N PHE A 51 3.69 -12.47 2.16
CA PHE A 51 3.62 -13.64 3.02
C PHE A 51 3.47 -14.95 2.22
N TRP A 52 2.55 -14.99 1.24
CA TRP A 52 2.37 -16.16 0.39
C TRP A 52 3.56 -16.40 -0.54
N ALA A 53 4.20 -15.36 -1.07
CA ALA A 53 5.41 -15.50 -1.87
C ALA A 53 6.55 -16.17 -1.07
N GLY A 54 6.71 -15.81 0.20
CA GLY A 54 7.65 -16.48 1.09
C GLY A 54 7.24 -17.90 1.46
N SER A 55 5.97 -18.12 1.81
CA SER A 55 5.48 -19.41 2.31
C SER A 55 5.36 -20.50 1.23
N LEU A 56 4.87 -20.14 0.03
CA LEU A 56 4.63 -21.09 -1.06
C LEU A 56 5.83 -21.27 -1.98
N TRP A 57 6.54 -20.17 -2.28
CA TRP A 57 7.66 -20.19 -3.24
C TRP A 57 9.03 -20.09 -2.59
N GLY A 58 9.11 -19.94 -1.27
CA GLY A 58 10.38 -19.84 -0.54
C GLY A 58 11.19 -18.58 -0.87
N ILE A 59 10.54 -17.54 -1.40
CA ILE A 59 11.20 -16.30 -1.80
C ILE A 59 11.56 -15.50 -0.54
N ASP A 60 12.81 -15.02 -0.47
CA ASP A 60 13.25 -14.15 0.62
C ASP A 60 12.39 -12.89 0.70
N ALA A 61 12.05 -12.47 1.91
CA ALA A 61 11.25 -11.27 2.18
C ALA A 61 11.81 -10.01 1.49
N VAL A 62 13.14 -9.92 1.34
CA VAL A 62 13.82 -8.81 0.66
C VAL A 62 13.52 -8.78 -0.84
N LEU A 63 13.28 -9.94 -1.46
CA LEU A 63 13.00 -10.07 -2.90
C LEU A 63 11.51 -10.03 -3.23
N THR A 64 10.63 -10.27 -2.25
CA THR A 64 9.17 -10.22 -2.46
C THR A 64 8.65 -8.91 -3.07
N PRO A 65 9.17 -7.71 -2.75
CA PRO A 65 8.72 -6.46 -3.35
C PRO A 65 8.87 -6.42 -4.88
N LEU A 66 9.82 -7.17 -5.45
CA LEU A 66 10.05 -7.19 -6.89
C LEU A 66 8.86 -7.78 -7.66
N ILE A 67 8.09 -8.67 -7.02
CA ILE A 67 6.91 -9.31 -7.59
C ILE A 67 5.64 -8.60 -7.12
N THR A 68 5.57 -8.26 -5.82
CA THR A 68 4.35 -7.65 -5.26
C THR A 68 4.14 -6.23 -5.72
N PHE A 69 5.20 -5.44 -5.94
CA PHE A 69 5.09 -4.08 -6.46
C PHE A 69 4.41 -4.00 -7.85
N PRO A 70 4.87 -4.71 -8.90
CA PRO A 70 4.20 -4.67 -10.19
C PRO A 70 2.78 -5.26 -10.13
N LEU A 71 2.57 -6.31 -9.33
CA LEU A 71 1.25 -6.93 -9.17
C LEU A 71 0.24 -5.94 -8.55
N LEU A 72 0.59 -5.30 -7.43
CA LEU A 72 -0.27 -4.31 -6.78
C LEU A 72 -0.44 -3.05 -7.62
N PHE A 73 0.58 -2.65 -8.38
CA PHE A 73 0.45 -1.53 -9.29
C PHE A 73 -0.63 -1.80 -10.35
N VAL A 74 -0.64 -3.00 -10.94
CA VAL A 74 -1.68 -3.40 -11.91
C VAL A 74 -3.06 -3.48 -11.24
N ILE A 75 -3.17 -4.09 -10.06
CA ILE A 75 -4.44 -4.16 -9.31
C ILE A 75 -4.96 -2.75 -8.99
N GLY A 76 -4.09 -1.89 -8.45
CA GLY A 76 -4.41 -0.50 -8.13
C GLY A 76 -4.83 0.31 -9.36
N MET A 77 -4.16 0.10 -10.50
CA MET A 77 -4.52 0.71 -11.77
C MET A 77 -5.92 0.28 -12.24
N LEU A 78 -6.24 -1.01 -12.15
CA LEU A 78 -7.55 -1.54 -12.52
C LEU A 78 -8.66 -0.98 -11.62
N VAL A 79 -8.42 -0.90 -10.30
CA VAL A 79 -9.37 -0.30 -9.37
C VAL A 79 -9.51 1.20 -9.62
N TYR A 80 -8.41 1.89 -9.90
CA TYR A 80 -8.42 3.33 -10.16
C TYR A 80 -9.28 3.65 -11.38
N TYR A 81 -8.98 3.08 -12.54
CA TYR A 81 -9.75 3.37 -13.77
C TYR A 81 -11.14 2.74 -13.77
N GLY A 82 -11.33 1.60 -13.09
CA GLY A 82 -12.61 0.91 -13.04
C GLY A 82 -13.63 1.57 -12.11
N ILE A 83 -13.18 2.07 -10.96
CA ILE A 83 -14.04 2.51 -9.87
C ILE A 83 -13.74 3.96 -9.50
N ILE A 84 -12.50 4.27 -9.11
CA ILE A 84 -12.18 5.58 -8.50
C ILE A 84 -12.38 6.72 -9.49
N ASP A 85 -11.88 6.58 -10.72
CA ASP A 85 -11.97 7.61 -11.78
C ASP A 85 -13.42 8.03 -12.05
N ARG A 86 -14.36 7.08 -11.99
CA ARG A 86 -15.79 7.32 -12.18
C ARG A 86 -16.42 8.08 -11.01
N THR A 87 -15.84 7.99 -9.82
CA THR A 87 -16.36 8.63 -8.59
C THR A 87 -15.70 9.97 -8.27
N LEU A 88 -14.70 10.38 -9.03
CA LEU A 88 -13.97 11.65 -8.83
C LEU A 88 -14.87 12.88 -8.96
N GLN A 89 -15.89 12.81 -9.82
CA GLN A 89 -16.84 13.91 -10.06
C GLN A 89 -17.95 13.98 -8.99
N GLU A 90 -18.07 12.95 -8.14
CA GLU A 90 -19.12 12.81 -7.14
C GLU A 90 -18.70 13.39 -5.78
N HIS A 91 -19.68 13.64 -4.91
CA HIS A 91 -19.44 14.18 -3.57
C HIS A 91 -18.58 13.24 -2.71
N TYR A 92 -17.79 13.80 -1.78
CA TYR A 92 -16.87 13.04 -0.92
C TYR A 92 -17.51 11.85 -0.20
N THR A 93 -18.79 11.94 0.18
CA THR A 93 -19.54 10.85 0.83
C THR A 93 -19.62 9.60 -0.05
N ILE A 94 -19.79 9.77 -1.37
CA ILE A 94 -19.87 8.66 -2.32
C ILE A 94 -18.49 8.01 -2.47
N GLN A 95 -17.43 8.82 -2.56
CA GLN A 95 -16.05 8.32 -2.62
C GLN A 95 -15.70 7.47 -1.38
N ILE A 96 -16.08 7.94 -0.19
CA ILE A 96 -15.89 7.18 1.05
C ILE A 96 -16.70 5.88 1.03
N ALA A 97 -17.99 5.95 0.69
CA ALA A 97 -18.86 4.76 0.70
C ALA A 97 -18.35 3.67 -0.26
N VAL A 98 -17.87 4.04 -1.44
CA VAL A 98 -17.33 3.11 -2.43
C VAL A 98 -15.99 2.55 -2.00
N THR A 99 -15.08 3.38 -1.48
CA THR A 99 -13.73 2.94 -1.08
C THR A 99 -13.70 2.16 0.22
N VAL A 100 -14.68 2.35 1.13
CA VAL A 100 -14.83 1.51 2.33
C VAL A 100 -15.33 0.10 1.97
N GLY A 101 -16.10 -0.04 0.89
CA GLY A 101 -16.64 -1.33 0.42
C GLY A 101 -15.65 -2.17 -0.40
N LEU A 102 -14.40 -1.74 -0.53
CA LEU A 102 -13.37 -2.27 -1.43
C LEU A 102 -12.33 -3.09 -0.65
#